data_AF-A0A354EJ21-F1
#
_entry.id   AF-A0A354EJ21-F1
#
_cell.length_a   1.000
_cell.length_b   1.000
_cell.length_c   1.000
_cell.angle_alpha   90.00
_cell.angle_beta   90.00
_cell.angle_gamma   90.00
#
_symmetry.space_group_name_H-M   'P 1'
#
loop_
_entity.id
_entity.type
_entity.pdbx_description
1 polymer ?
#
loop_
_entity_poly.entity_id
_entity_poly.type
_entity_poly.pdbx_seq_one_letter_code
_entity_poly.pdbx_strand_id
1 'polypeptide(L)'
;MFDVAYIPGTNDALISNFGYFTVYRVNFDNPTRPVLVGSVKLEVNPPTPPDPPGPDYYSMFAEDIAVTSDGKLAIVSDGGFSPVIAFINLETMTLSSFFELYEGVPFDPATPPDPLPPLNSAQAVAITPDNQTVIMADYFSGTAVYGKINGARNGLESVHSIHLCPNWNDKTKTCGAKDYMSRPVNVAISPDGQTALLADAGWGMVSVLKITGPGKVEPGTPFQLWGFPDTYADYLADENAALGHVQSIVFSPDGQKAYLLQNGCYLSLDDKLIANQLQNQISWVRINGPGQASVGKAWVAMLHSRSGSQLFGVDTLAISKDGTNLYASNPTLSGATKIVSRVNLLDFSTSAVNVNSTVPVGIEILGRKFYWPMFLPAITNTP
;
A
#
# COMPACT_ATOMS: atom_id res chain seq x y z
N MET A 1 3.69 3.70 -15.85
CA MET A 1 2.61 2.89 -15.26
C MET A 1 3.20 2.19 -14.08
N PHE A 2 2.62 2.37 -12.90
CA PHE A 2 3.17 1.81 -11.68
C PHE A 2 2.22 0.80 -11.09
N ASP A 3 1.08 1.24 -10.59
CA ASP A 3 0.16 0.40 -9.86
C ASP A 3 -1.06 -0.06 -10.70
N VAL A 4 -1.70 -1.16 -10.27
CA VAL A 4 -2.87 -1.75 -10.93
C VAL A 4 -3.88 -2.18 -9.87
N ALA A 5 -5.10 -1.65 -9.95
CA ALA A 5 -6.19 -2.00 -9.04
C ALA A 5 -7.40 -2.56 -9.79
N TYR A 6 -7.89 -3.73 -9.37
CA TYR A 6 -9.08 -4.36 -9.95
C TYR A 6 -10.36 -3.63 -9.52
N ILE A 7 -11.33 -3.50 -10.44
CA ILE A 7 -12.67 -2.97 -10.13
C ILE A 7 -13.63 -4.13 -9.83
N PRO A 8 -14.07 -4.33 -8.57
CA PRO A 8 -14.96 -5.42 -8.18
C PRO A 8 -16.24 -5.51 -9.02
N GLY A 9 -16.58 -6.74 -9.42
CA GLY A 9 -17.81 -7.03 -10.19
C GLY A 9 -17.69 -6.80 -11.69
N THR A 10 -16.52 -6.39 -12.19
CA THR A 10 -16.25 -6.15 -13.60
C THR A 10 -15.09 -7.02 -14.11
N ASN A 11 -14.68 -6.85 -15.37
CA ASN A 11 -13.40 -7.33 -15.89
C ASN A 11 -12.44 -6.15 -16.15
N ASP A 12 -12.64 -5.05 -15.43
CA ASP A 12 -11.86 -3.83 -15.60
C ASP A 12 -10.82 -3.70 -14.48
N ALA A 13 -9.72 -3.02 -14.79
CA ALA A 13 -8.77 -2.54 -13.81
C ALA A 13 -8.42 -1.07 -14.07
N LEU A 14 -8.00 -0.41 -13.00
CA LEU A 14 -7.38 0.89 -13.02
C LEU A 14 -5.86 0.72 -13.08
N ILE A 15 -5.19 1.57 -13.85
CA ILE A 15 -3.74 1.56 -13.98
C ILE A 15 -3.23 2.98 -13.74
N SER A 16 -2.38 3.14 -12.72
CA SER A 16 -1.78 4.43 -12.40
C SER A 16 -0.66 4.76 -13.38
N ASN A 17 -0.56 6.01 -13.80
CA ASN A 17 0.55 6.51 -14.59
C ASN A 17 1.11 7.79 -14.00
N PHE A 18 2.03 7.59 -13.06
CA PHE A 18 2.83 8.61 -12.39
C PHE A 18 3.26 9.76 -13.30
N GLY A 19 4.04 9.48 -14.34
CA GLY A 19 4.63 10.52 -15.20
C GLY A 19 3.65 11.32 -16.05
N TYR A 20 2.37 10.95 -16.07
CA TYR A 20 1.31 11.62 -16.84
C TYR A 20 0.14 12.09 -15.97
N PHE A 21 0.24 11.97 -14.63
CA PHE A 21 -0.83 12.38 -13.71
C PHE A 21 -2.20 11.76 -14.10
N THR A 22 -2.21 10.51 -14.58
CA THR A 22 -3.40 9.93 -15.20
C THR A 22 -3.67 8.54 -14.66
N VAL A 23 -4.94 8.24 -14.40
CA VAL A 23 -5.42 6.88 -14.15
C VAL A 23 -6.17 6.38 -15.39
N TYR A 24 -5.79 5.22 -15.91
CA TYR A 24 -6.45 4.57 -17.05
C TYR A 24 -7.38 3.47 -16.56
N ARG A 25 -8.55 3.33 -17.17
CA ARG A 25 -9.43 2.16 -17.02
C ARG A 25 -9.30 1.24 -18.21
N VAL A 26 -8.90 0.01 -17.98
CA VAL A 26 -8.66 -1.00 -19.01
C VAL A 26 -9.56 -2.20 -18.76
N ASN A 27 -10.32 -2.61 -19.77
CA ASN A 27 -11.16 -3.80 -19.77
C ASN A 27 -10.38 -5.00 -20.29
N PHE A 28 -10.58 -6.15 -19.64
CA PHE A 28 -9.91 -7.41 -19.93
C PHE A 28 -10.90 -8.55 -20.27
N ASP A 29 -12.09 -8.23 -20.81
CA ASP A 29 -13.02 -9.27 -21.30
C ASP A 29 -12.34 -10.21 -22.30
N ASN A 30 -11.42 -9.66 -23.10
CA ASN A 30 -10.42 -10.44 -23.81
C ASN A 30 -9.02 -10.19 -23.22
N PRO A 31 -8.48 -11.09 -22.38
CA PRO A 31 -7.19 -10.88 -21.73
C PRO A 31 -6.01 -10.84 -22.70
N THR A 32 -6.17 -11.35 -23.93
CA THR A 32 -5.12 -11.26 -24.98
C THR A 32 -5.16 -9.95 -25.75
N ARG A 33 -6.25 -9.18 -25.60
CA ARG A 33 -6.51 -7.93 -26.32
C ARG A 33 -7.21 -6.94 -25.37
N PRO A 34 -6.54 -6.49 -24.29
CA PRO A 34 -7.11 -5.52 -23.38
C PRO A 34 -7.48 -4.23 -24.11
N VAL A 35 -8.57 -3.59 -23.67
CA VAL A 35 -9.13 -2.39 -24.31
C VAL A 35 -9.11 -1.24 -23.31
N LEU A 36 -8.52 -0.10 -23.72
CA LEU A 36 -8.64 1.14 -22.96
C LEU A 36 -10.08 1.66 -23.05
N VAL A 37 -10.77 1.73 -21.92
CA VAL A 37 -12.18 2.16 -21.82
C VAL A 37 -12.30 3.64 -21.49
N GLY A 38 -11.37 4.17 -20.69
CA GLY A 38 -11.38 5.57 -20.30
C GLY A 38 -10.14 5.97 -19.51
N SER A 39 -10.04 7.25 -19.19
CA SER A 39 -8.94 7.80 -18.41
C SER A 39 -9.39 9.03 -17.63
N VAL A 40 -8.81 9.24 -16.45
CA VAL A 40 -9.01 10.43 -15.63
C VAL A 40 -7.66 11.10 -15.42
N LYS A 41 -7.54 12.35 -15.84
CA LYS A 41 -6.38 13.19 -15.53
C LYS A 41 -6.56 13.78 -14.14
N LEU A 42 -5.55 13.66 -13.30
CA LEU A 42 -5.53 14.16 -11.93
C LEU A 42 -4.96 15.58 -11.93
N GLU A 43 -5.69 16.50 -12.54
CA GLU A 43 -5.37 17.92 -12.57
C GLU A 43 -6.65 18.77 -12.48
N VAL A 44 -6.62 19.86 -11.71
CA VAL A 44 -7.64 20.94 -11.78
C VAL A 44 -6.99 22.20 -12.32
N ASN A 45 -7.72 22.93 -13.18
CA ASN A 45 -7.29 24.21 -13.75
C ASN A 45 -5.91 24.15 -14.42
N PRO A 46 -5.67 23.21 -15.36
CA PRO A 46 -4.38 23.12 -16.03
C PRO A 46 -4.01 24.49 -16.60
N PRO A 47 -2.77 24.97 -16.39
CA PRO A 47 -2.35 26.27 -16.89
C PRO A 47 -2.62 26.31 -18.38
N THR A 48 -3.41 27.28 -18.83
CA THR A 48 -3.47 27.61 -20.25
C THR A 48 -2.13 28.19 -20.64
N PRO A 49 -1.33 27.53 -21.50
CA PRO A 49 -0.10 28.14 -21.96
C PRO A 49 -0.45 29.49 -22.61
N PRO A 50 0.26 30.59 -22.30
CA PRO A 50 1.57 30.68 -21.65
C PRO A 50 1.55 31.04 -20.15
N ASP A 51 0.39 31.00 -19.48
CA ASP A 51 0.28 31.50 -18.12
C ASP A 51 0.96 30.57 -17.09
N PRO A 52 1.71 31.12 -16.11
CA PRO A 52 2.16 30.33 -14.98
C PRO A 52 0.95 29.75 -14.25
N PRO A 53 1.08 28.57 -13.61
CA PRO A 53 -0.01 28.00 -12.83
C PRO A 53 -0.48 29.03 -11.78
N GLY A 54 -1.77 29.35 -11.83
CA GLY A 54 -2.39 30.17 -10.79
C GLY A 54 -2.38 29.45 -9.45
N PRO A 55 -2.74 30.15 -8.35
CA PRO A 55 -2.80 29.56 -7.00
C PRO A 55 -3.76 28.37 -6.90
N ASP A 56 -4.68 28.21 -7.86
CA ASP A 56 -5.70 27.14 -7.90
C ASP A 56 -5.31 25.94 -8.80
N TYR A 57 -4.05 25.85 -9.24
CA TYR A 57 -3.58 24.68 -10.00
C TYR A 57 -3.16 23.55 -9.05
N TYR A 58 -3.85 22.42 -9.16
CA TYR A 58 -3.52 21.19 -8.46
C TYR A 58 -3.26 20.08 -9.47
N SER A 59 -2.13 19.40 -9.33
CA SER A 59 -1.80 18.17 -10.05
C SER A 59 -1.21 17.18 -9.07
N MET A 60 -1.56 15.90 -9.19
CA MET A 60 -0.96 14.85 -8.37
C MET A 60 -0.42 13.71 -9.23
N PHE A 61 0.72 13.17 -8.84
CA PHE A 61 1.31 11.99 -9.46
C PHE A 61 0.53 10.76 -8.99
N ALA A 62 -0.19 10.11 -9.89
CA ALA A 62 -0.92 8.88 -9.59
C ALA A 62 0.07 7.75 -9.24
N GLU A 63 0.20 7.43 -7.94
CA GLU A 63 1.10 6.39 -7.44
C GLU A 63 0.35 5.07 -7.20
N ASP A 64 -0.38 4.97 -6.10
CA ASP A 64 -1.17 3.81 -5.66
C ASP A 64 -2.67 4.07 -5.80
N ILE A 65 -3.44 3.01 -6.03
CA ILE A 65 -4.89 3.07 -6.24
C ILE A 65 -5.59 2.02 -5.38
N ALA A 66 -6.49 2.46 -4.51
CA ALA A 66 -7.43 1.56 -3.82
C ALA A 66 -8.85 1.74 -4.37
N VAL A 67 -9.55 0.62 -4.59
CA VAL A 67 -10.94 0.60 -5.06
C VAL A 67 -11.85 0.08 -3.95
N THR A 68 -12.99 0.71 -3.75
CA THR A 68 -14.01 0.22 -2.81
C THR A 68 -14.54 -1.15 -3.25
N SER A 69 -14.91 -2.00 -2.28
CA SER A 69 -15.40 -3.36 -2.52
C SER A 69 -16.69 -3.41 -3.36
N ASP A 70 -17.44 -2.31 -3.43
CA ASP A 70 -18.62 -2.14 -4.29
C ASP A 70 -18.29 -1.66 -5.71
N GLY A 71 -17.01 -1.35 -5.99
CA GLY A 71 -16.52 -0.93 -7.31
C GLY A 71 -16.95 0.47 -7.74
N LYS A 72 -17.40 1.32 -6.82
CA LYS A 72 -17.97 2.63 -7.15
C LYS A 72 -17.00 3.80 -7.01
N LEU A 73 -16.01 3.66 -6.13
CA LEU A 73 -15.07 4.72 -5.81
C LEU A 73 -13.65 4.17 -5.88
N ALA A 74 -12.74 4.97 -6.44
CA ALA A 74 -11.31 4.78 -6.24
C ALA A 74 -10.72 5.97 -5.47
N ILE A 75 -9.74 5.67 -4.61
CA ILE A 75 -8.88 6.65 -3.96
C ILE A 75 -7.48 6.46 -4.52
N VAL A 76 -6.85 7.55 -4.94
CA VAL A 76 -5.49 7.55 -5.50
C VAL A 76 -4.58 8.32 -4.57
N SER A 77 -3.41 7.75 -4.26
CA SER A 77 -2.35 8.40 -3.47
C SER A 77 -1.41 9.21 -4.37
N ASP A 78 -0.72 10.19 -3.78
CA ASP A 78 0.25 11.02 -4.50
C ASP A 78 1.69 10.54 -4.31
N GLY A 79 2.35 10.23 -5.43
CA GLY A 79 3.75 9.85 -5.44
C GLY A 79 4.72 11.03 -5.50
N GLY A 80 4.22 12.26 -5.60
CA GLY A 80 4.99 13.51 -5.66
C GLY A 80 5.24 14.17 -4.31
N PHE A 81 4.98 13.45 -3.21
CA PHE A 81 5.18 13.92 -1.83
C PHE A 81 4.23 15.05 -1.41
N SER A 82 3.07 15.13 -2.06
CA SER A 82 2.02 16.04 -1.67
C SER A 82 1.12 15.41 -0.59
N PRO A 83 0.45 16.24 0.23
CA PRO A 83 -0.53 15.79 1.21
C PRO A 83 -1.94 15.61 0.62
N VAL A 84 -2.03 15.36 -0.70
CA VAL A 84 -3.30 15.31 -1.43
C VAL A 84 -3.58 13.88 -1.87
N ILE A 85 -4.85 13.48 -1.76
CA ILE A 85 -5.39 12.29 -2.43
C ILE A 85 -6.49 12.69 -3.40
N ALA A 86 -6.72 11.86 -4.42
CA ALA A 86 -7.83 12.04 -5.36
C ALA A 86 -8.92 11.00 -5.14
N PHE A 87 -10.18 11.44 -5.29
CA PHE A 87 -11.34 10.56 -5.35
C PHE A 87 -11.84 10.49 -6.79
N ILE A 88 -12.01 9.27 -7.33
CA ILE A 88 -12.54 9.03 -8.67
C ILE A 88 -13.87 8.28 -8.56
N ASN A 89 -14.92 8.84 -9.15
CA ASN A 89 -16.18 8.12 -9.35
C ASN A 89 -16.01 7.13 -10.51
N LEU A 90 -16.17 5.83 -10.25
CA LEU A 90 -15.95 4.76 -11.22
C LEU A 90 -17.15 4.47 -12.11
N GLU A 91 -18.35 4.91 -11.73
CA GLU A 91 -19.54 4.82 -12.59
C GLU A 91 -19.41 5.80 -13.76
N THR A 92 -18.95 7.03 -13.49
CA THR A 92 -18.77 8.09 -14.50
C THR A 92 -17.36 8.19 -15.05
N MET A 93 -16.37 7.55 -14.41
CA MET A 93 -14.94 7.73 -14.69
C MET A 93 -14.55 9.21 -14.70
N THR A 94 -14.86 9.93 -13.62
CA THR A 94 -14.54 11.34 -13.44
C THR A 94 -13.82 11.58 -12.12
N LEU A 95 -12.89 12.53 -12.11
CA LEU A 95 -12.31 13.07 -10.88
C LEU A 95 -13.41 13.76 -10.08
N SER A 96 -13.71 13.25 -8.88
CA SER A 96 -14.73 13.80 -7.99
C SER A 96 -14.19 14.98 -7.17
N SER A 97 -12.95 14.86 -6.69
CA SER A 97 -12.31 15.86 -5.82
C SER A 97 -10.82 15.54 -5.60
N PHE A 98 -10.10 16.57 -5.17
CA PHE A 98 -8.88 16.44 -4.41
C PHE A 98 -9.17 16.69 -2.93
N PHE A 99 -8.41 16.03 -2.05
CA PHE A 99 -8.59 16.13 -0.61
C PHE A 99 -7.25 16.25 0.09
N GLU A 100 -7.05 17.31 0.86
CA GLU A 100 -5.84 17.58 1.65
C GLU A 100 -5.92 16.88 3.01
N LEU A 101 -4.85 16.16 3.38
CA LEU A 101 -4.76 15.31 4.57
C LEU A 101 -4.34 16.07 5.84
N TYR A 102 -5.07 17.14 6.16
CA TYR A 102 -4.90 17.82 7.44
C TYR A 102 -5.44 16.96 8.59
N GLU A 103 -4.65 16.79 9.64
CA GLU A 103 -5.10 16.08 10.84
C GLU A 103 -6.30 16.79 11.50
N GLY A 104 -7.31 16.01 11.91
CA GLY A 104 -8.53 16.53 12.55
C GLY A 104 -9.58 17.13 11.63
N VAL A 105 -9.40 17.08 10.29
CA VAL A 105 -10.48 17.34 9.31
C VAL A 105 -11.68 16.43 9.63
N PRO A 106 -12.93 16.90 9.50
CA PRO A 106 -13.38 18.04 8.75
C PRO A 106 -13.37 19.31 9.60
N PHE A 107 -12.69 20.35 9.11
CA PHE A 107 -12.95 21.72 9.52
C PHE A 107 -13.63 22.47 8.36
N ASP A 108 -14.26 23.59 8.67
CA ASP A 108 -14.83 24.47 7.65
C ASP A 108 -13.69 25.18 6.89
N PRO A 109 -13.52 24.96 5.57
CA PRO A 109 -12.49 25.64 4.79
C PRO A 109 -12.65 27.17 4.78
N ALA A 110 -13.85 27.70 5.03
CA ALA A 110 -14.08 29.13 5.15
C ALA A 110 -13.64 29.68 6.53
N THR A 111 -13.50 28.82 7.53
CA THR A 111 -13.04 29.16 8.87
C THR A 111 -12.06 28.10 9.41
N PRO A 112 -10.90 27.92 8.76
CA PRO A 112 -9.95 26.90 9.18
C PRO A 112 -9.37 27.24 10.56
N PRO A 113 -9.01 26.24 11.38
CA PRO A 113 -8.36 26.49 12.66
C PRO A 113 -7.02 27.21 12.45
N ASP A 114 -6.67 28.09 13.37
CA ASP A 114 -5.39 28.81 13.42
C ASP A 114 -4.64 28.44 14.72
N PRO A 115 -3.45 27.80 14.64
CA PRO A 115 -2.73 27.41 13.42
C PRO A 115 -3.40 26.24 12.67
N LEU A 116 -3.11 26.14 11.36
CA LEU A 116 -3.52 24.98 10.57
C LEU A 116 -2.94 23.68 11.16
N PRO A 117 -3.67 22.56 11.10
CA PRO A 117 -3.16 21.28 11.59
C PRO A 117 -1.98 20.79 10.73
N PRO A 118 -1.21 19.80 11.23
CA PRO A 118 -0.19 19.14 10.43
C PRO A 118 -0.76 18.53 9.14
N LEU A 119 0.01 18.64 8.06
CA LEU A 119 -0.24 17.96 6.78
C LEU A 119 0.47 16.61 6.80
N ASN A 120 -0.24 15.58 6.39
CA ASN A 120 0.33 14.25 6.20
C ASN A 120 0.43 13.93 4.71
N SER A 121 1.45 13.16 4.32
CA SER A 121 1.54 12.66 2.95
C SER A 121 0.88 11.28 2.82
N ALA A 122 0.57 10.87 1.60
CA ALA A 122 0.08 9.52 1.32
C ALA A 122 0.77 8.96 0.08
N GLN A 123 1.66 7.99 0.28
CA GLN A 123 2.37 7.28 -0.78
C GLN A 123 1.65 6.00 -1.18
N ALA A 124 0.98 5.35 -0.23
CA ALA A 124 0.19 4.15 -0.44
C ALA A 124 -1.20 4.32 0.16
N VAL A 125 -2.17 3.54 -0.30
CA VAL A 125 -3.56 3.60 0.15
C VAL A 125 -4.22 2.23 0.13
N ALA A 126 -4.97 1.90 1.17
CA ALA A 126 -5.82 0.72 1.23
C ALA A 126 -7.18 1.07 1.85
N ILE A 127 -8.24 0.41 1.38
CA ILE A 127 -9.62 0.61 1.84
C ILE A 127 -10.13 -0.68 2.48
N THR A 128 -10.81 -0.57 3.62
CA THR A 128 -11.43 -1.74 4.27
C THR A 128 -12.55 -2.33 3.42
N PRO A 129 -12.81 -3.65 3.52
CA PRO A 129 -13.89 -4.32 2.78
C PRO A 129 -15.31 -3.77 3.00
N ASP A 130 -15.54 -3.04 4.09
CA ASP A 130 -16.80 -2.35 4.39
C ASP A 130 -16.92 -0.96 3.75
N ASN A 131 -15.90 -0.51 3.03
CA ASN A 131 -15.77 0.80 2.37
C ASN A 131 -15.83 2.00 3.32
N GLN A 132 -15.55 1.80 4.61
CA GLN A 132 -15.67 2.88 5.59
C GLN A 132 -14.33 3.43 6.06
N THR A 133 -13.26 2.65 6.06
CA THR A 133 -11.94 3.09 6.55
C THR A 133 -10.96 3.10 5.39
N VAL A 134 -10.17 4.17 5.32
CA VAL A 134 -8.97 4.24 4.48
C VAL A 134 -7.76 4.33 5.39
N ILE A 135 -6.68 3.63 5.02
CA ILE A 135 -5.36 3.74 5.64
C ILE A 135 -4.35 4.03 4.54
N MET A 136 -3.43 4.93 4.82
CA MET A 136 -2.38 5.38 3.92
C MET A 136 -1.02 5.32 4.61
N ALA A 137 0.03 5.13 3.83
CA ALA A 137 1.41 5.17 4.31
C ALA A 137 2.02 6.56 4.05
N ASP A 138 2.54 7.21 5.08
CA ASP A 138 3.40 8.38 4.95
C ASP A 138 4.85 7.98 5.19
N TYR A 139 5.58 7.83 4.09
CA TYR A 139 6.98 7.41 4.08
C TYR A 139 7.89 8.39 4.84
N PHE A 140 7.58 9.69 4.79
CA PHE A 140 8.48 10.73 5.28
C PHE A 140 8.33 10.95 6.77
N SER A 141 7.08 11.01 7.25
CA SER A 141 6.78 11.16 8.67
C SER A 141 6.84 9.83 9.44
N GLY A 142 6.91 8.70 8.73
CA GLY A 142 6.90 7.38 9.34
C GLY A 142 5.57 7.09 10.04
N THR A 143 4.46 7.51 9.44
CA THR A 143 3.11 7.38 10.01
C THR A 143 2.21 6.52 9.14
N ALA A 144 1.21 5.91 9.79
CA ALA A 144 -0.01 5.51 9.13
C ALA A 144 -1.03 6.65 9.26
N VAL A 145 -1.50 7.15 8.12
CA VAL A 145 -2.58 8.14 8.05
C VAL A 145 -3.88 7.40 7.81
N TYR A 146 -4.95 7.74 8.52
CA TYR A 146 -6.21 7.03 8.36
C TYR A 146 -7.42 7.93 8.58
N GLY A 147 -8.55 7.49 8.06
CA GLY A 147 -9.78 8.26 8.13
C GLY A 147 -11.01 7.45 7.79
N LYS A 148 -12.18 8.00 8.11
CA LYS A 148 -13.46 7.44 7.64
C LYS A 148 -13.82 8.04 6.29
N ILE A 149 -14.17 7.21 5.31
CA ILE A 149 -14.60 7.67 3.98
C ILE A 149 -15.95 8.37 4.09
N ASN A 150 -16.07 9.54 3.46
CA ASN A 150 -17.30 10.30 3.29
C ASN A 150 -17.73 10.30 1.82
N GLY A 151 -18.57 9.34 1.43
CA GLY A 151 -19.09 9.26 0.07
C GLY A 151 -19.94 10.47 -0.35
N ALA A 152 -20.59 11.17 0.60
CA ALA A 152 -21.41 12.34 0.29
C ALA A 152 -20.60 13.62 0.00
N ARG A 153 -19.34 13.68 0.48
CA ARG A 153 -18.45 14.82 0.30
C ARG A 153 -17.30 14.56 -0.67
N ASN A 154 -17.22 13.36 -1.26
CA ASN A 154 -16.06 12.92 -2.03
C ASN A 154 -14.76 13.18 -1.23
N GLY A 155 -14.69 12.71 0.01
CA GLY A 155 -13.59 13.04 0.91
C GLY A 155 -13.57 12.15 2.14
N LEU A 156 -12.92 12.61 3.21
CA LEU A 156 -12.90 11.93 4.51
C LEU A 156 -13.72 12.69 5.57
N GLU A 157 -14.38 11.95 6.46
CA GLU A 157 -15.04 12.46 7.67
C GLU A 157 -14.06 12.69 8.81
N SER A 158 -12.88 12.07 8.76
CA SER A 158 -11.84 12.23 9.76
C SER A 158 -10.47 12.02 9.13
N VAL A 159 -9.44 12.69 9.64
CA VAL A 159 -8.03 12.36 9.34
C VAL A 159 -7.27 12.29 10.65
N HIS A 160 -6.55 11.19 10.82
CA HIS A 160 -5.73 10.90 12.00
C HIS A 160 -4.42 10.29 11.56
N SER A 161 -3.42 10.33 12.43
CA SER A 161 -2.12 9.72 12.20
C SER A 161 -1.67 8.87 13.39
N ILE A 162 -0.92 7.81 13.12
CA ILE A 162 -0.17 7.04 14.13
C ILE A 162 1.28 6.97 13.67
N HIS A 163 2.21 7.50 14.46
CA HIS A 163 3.64 7.27 14.26
C HIS A 163 3.93 5.77 14.44
N LEU A 164 4.52 5.16 13.41
CA LEU A 164 4.81 3.73 13.33
C LEU A 164 6.06 3.36 14.12
N CYS A 165 6.05 3.72 15.39
CA CYS A 165 7.18 3.66 16.28
C CYS A 165 6.71 3.42 17.73
N PRO A 166 6.99 2.24 18.32
CA PRO A 166 6.51 1.89 19.66
C PRO A 166 6.98 2.84 20.77
N ASN A 167 8.12 3.50 20.57
CA ASN A 167 8.73 4.40 21.56
C ASN A 167 8.66 5.88 21.11
N TRP A 168 7.68 6.23 20.27
CA TRP A 168 7.52 7.60 19.80
C TRP A 168 7.38 8.59 20.97
N ASN A 169 8.18 9.63 20.97
CA ASN A 169 8.12 10.71 21.95
C ASN A 169 7.73 12.03 21.27
N ASP A 170 6.53 12.51 21.57
CA ASP A 170 6.00 13.73 20.96
C ASP A 170 6.78 15.01 21.27
N LYS A 171 7.49 15.06 22.41
CA LYS A 171 8.26 16.24 22.78
C LYS A 171 9.56 16.34 21.99
N THR A 172 10.21 15.19 21.75
CA THR A 172 11.48 15.15 21.02
C THR A 172 11.30 14.87 19.54
N LYS A 173 10.11 14.39 19.13
CA LYS A 173 9.81 13.93 17.78
C LYS A 173 10.79 12.86 17.30
N THR A 174 11.07 11.89 18.17
CA THR A 174 12.01 10.78 17.89
C THR A 174 11.48 9.44 18.40
N CYS A 175 12.04 8.36 17.87
CA CYS A 175 11.82 6.98 18.32
C CYS A 175 12.71 6.54 19.51
N GLY A 176 13.41 7.48 20.15
CA GLY A 176 14.41 7.22 21.18
C GLY A 176 15.84 7.22 20.65
N ALA A 177 16.79 6.70 21.44
CA ALA A 177 18.24 6.78 21.18
C ALA A 177 18.72 6.00 19.95
N LYS A 178 17.91 5.04 19.48
CA LYS A 178 18.09 4.34 18.22
C LYS A 178 16.87 4.67 17.39
N ASP A 179 17.00 5.64 16.48
CA ASP A 179 15.89 6.20 15.73
C ASP A 179 15.39 5.21 14.68
N TYR A 180 14.66 4.19 15.12
CA TYR A 180 14.04 3.17 14.27
C TYR A 180 12.74 3.68 13.65
N MET A 181 12.77 4.91 13.14
CA MET A 181 11.61 5.49 12.47
C MET A 181 11.29 4.65 11.23
N SER A 182 10.06 4.13 11.19
CA SER A 182 9.56 3.38 10.04
C SER A 182 9.53 4.26 8.79
N ARG A 183 9.76 3.65 7.64
CA ARG A 183 9.62 4.21 6.30
C ARG A 183 8.55 3.40 5.56
N PRO A 184 7.27 3.55 5.92
CA PRO A 184 6.22 2.75 5.33
C PRO A 184 6.07 3.09 3.86
N VAL A 185 6.15 2.09 2.98
CA VAL A 185 6.03 2.27 1.52
C VAL A 185 4.77 1.67 0.95
N ASN A 186 4.12 0.75 1.65
CA ASN A 186 2.89 0.09 1.18
C ASN A 186 2.04 -0.30 2.41
N VAL A 187 0.73 -0.43 2.22
CA VAL A 187 -0.25 -0.84 3.24
C VAL A 187 -1.20 -1.89 2.68
N ALA A 188 -1.42 -2.97 3.42
CA ALA A 188 -2.40 -3.98 3.08
C ALA A 188 -3.40 -4.18 4.22
N ILE A 189 -4.68 -4.41 3.87
CA ILE A 189 -5.75 -4.71 4.83
C ILE A 189 -6.21 -6.16 4.64
N SER A 190 -6.35 -6.86 5.76
CA SER A 190 -6.84 -8.24 5.81
C SER A 190 -8.27 -8.38 5.27
N PRO A 191 -8.66 -9.55 4.73
CA PRO A 191 -9.99 -9.77 4.18
C PRO A 191 -11.15 -9.57 5.17
N ASP A 192 -10.89 -9.72 6.48
CA ASP A 192 -11.89 -9.47 7.53
C ASP A 192 -12.01 -7.98 7.91
N GLY A 193 -11.16 -7.12 7.35
CA GLY A 193 -11.13 -5.69 7.58
C GLY A 193 -10.64 -5.26 8.96
N GLN A 194 -10.05 -6.16 9.75
CA GLN A 194 -9.72 -5.89 11.16
C GLN A 194 -8.21 -5.76 11.45
N THR A 195 -7.37 -6.20 10.52
CA THR A 195 -5.91 -6.08 10.60
C THR A 195 -5.38 -5.33 9.39
N ALA A 196 -4.49 -4.36 9.61
CA ALA A 196 -3.68 -3.78 8.56
C ALA A 196 -2.19 -3.99 8.84
N LEU A 197 -1.42 -4.17 7.78
CA LEU A 197 0.02 -4.32 7.83
C LEU A 197 0.66 -3.28 6.94
N LEU A 198 1.72 -2.62 7.43
CA LEU A 198 2.48 -1.64 6.65
C LEU A 198 3.90 -2.16 6.42
N ALA A 199 4.32 -2.12 5.16
CA ALA A 199 5.63 -2.55 4.70
C ALA A 199 6.66 -1.46 4.97
N ASP A 200 7.72 -1.76 5.73
CA ASP A 200 8.80 -0.82 6.00
C ASP A 200 9.99 -1.03 5.05
N ALA A 201 10.29 0.01 4.26
CA ALA A 201 11.45 0.07 3.39
C ALA A 201 12.71 0.64 4.06
N GLY A 202 12.65 0.99 5.35
CA GLY A 202 13.78 1.48 6.12
C GLY A 202 14.46 0.35 6.86
N TRP A 203 13.73 -0.31 7.76
CA TRP A 203 14.27 -1.33 8.65
C TRP A 203 13.85 -2.75 8.29
N GLY A 204 13.03 -2.94 7.25
CA GLY A 204 12.55 -4.27 6.86
C GLY A 204 11.57 -4.90 7.85
N MET A 205 11.06 -4.12 8.80
CA MET A 205 10.00 -4.53 9.71
C MET A 205 8.62 -4.44 9.07
N VAL A 206 7.61 -4.94 9.78
CA VAL A 206 6.20 -4.76 9.41
C VAL A 206 5.46 -4.16 10.59
N SER A 207 4.82 -3.01 10.40
CA SER A 207 3.93 -2.45 11.42
C SER A 207 2.57 -3.13 11.36
N VAL A 208 2.01 -3.44 12.52
CA VAL A 208 0.71 -4.10 12.67
C VAL A 208 -0.26 -3.10 13.27
N LEU A 209 -1.39 -2.91 12.60
CA LEU A 209 -2.49 -2.08 13.09
C LEU A 209 -3.76 -2.92 13.25
N LYS A 210 -4.59 -2.49 14.19
CA LYS A 210 -5.91 -3.04 14.43
C LYS A 210 -6.96 -2.02 14.02
N ILE A 211 -7.92 -2.46 13.22
CA ILE A 211 -9.07 -1.65 12.82
C ILE A 211 -10.23 -2.04 13.73
N THR A 212 -10.66 -1.12 14.59
CA THR A 212 -11.69 -1.38 15.61
C THR A 212 -13.08 -0.92 15.20
N GLY A 213 -13.18 -0.24 14.06
CA GLY A 213 -14.41 0.19 13.43
C GLY A 213 -14.17 1.25 12.36
N PRO A 214 -15.24 1.82 11.79
CA PRO A 214 -15.17 2.84 10.75
C PRO A 214 -14.30 4.05 11.11
N GLY A 215 -13.19 4.24 10.39
CA GLY A 215 -12.21 5.30 10.64
C GLY A 215 -11.45 5.19 11.95
N LYS A 216 -11.51 4.03 12.63
CA LYS A 216 -10.88 3.80 13.93
C LYS A 216 -9.77 2.77 13.80
N VAL A 217 -8.54 3.23 14.00
CA VAL A 217 -7.32 2.42 13.91
C VAL A 217 -6.51 2.61 15.19
N GLU A 218 -5.92 1.54 15.69
CA GLU A 218 -5.02 1.55 16.84
C GLU A 218 -3.79 0.64 16.59
N PRO A 219 -2.70 0.79 17.34
CA PRO A 219 -1.57 -0.13 17.30
C PRO A 219 -2.00 -1.58 17.55
N GLY A 220 -1.50 -2.50 16.72
CA GLY A 220 -1.70 -3.94 16.87
C GLY A 220 -0.77 -4.59 17.90
N THR A 221 -0.82 -5.92 17.98
CA THR A 221 -0.01 -6.74 18.91
C THR A 221 0.77 -7.84 18.16
N PRO A 222 2.11 -7.81 18.17
CA PRO A 222 2.94 -6.66 18.57
C PRO A 222 2.73 -5.50 17.58
N PHE A 223 3.08 -4.27 17.98
CA PHE A 223 2.94 -3.12 17.08
C PHE A 223 3.90 -3.17 15.89
N GLN A 224 5.07 -3.80 16.06
CA GLN A 224 6.04 -4.05 14.99
C GLN A 224 6.49 -5.50 15.02
N LEU A 225 6.56 -6.10 13.85
CA LEU A 225 7.15 -7.41 13.62
C LEU A 225 8.57 -7.24 13.11
N TRP A 226 9.48 -7.90 13.81
CA TRP A 226 10.91 -7.96 13.52
C TRP A 226 11.29 -9.40 13.20
N GLY A 227 12.47 -9.62 12.60
CA GLY A 227 12.99 -10.97 12.35
C GLY A 227 12.56 -11.58 11.01
N PHE A 228 12.10 -10.74 10.07
CA PHE A 228 12.25 -11.05 8.66
C PHE A 228 13.67 -10.64 8.28
N PRO A 229 14.37 -11.49 7.52
CA PRO A 229 15.74 -11.94 7.83
C PRO A 229 16.62 -10.98 8.64
N ASP A 230 16.52 -11.14 9.93
CA ASP A 230 17.58 -10.76 10.83
C ASP A 230 17.67 -11.95 11.78
N THR A 231 18.61 -12.85 11.57
CA THR A 231 19.29 -13.33 12.77
C THR A 231 20.03 -12.09 13.23
N TYR A 232 19.45 -11.34 14.17
CA TYR A 232 20.07 -10.24 14.89
C TYR A 232 21.50 -10.60 15.40
N ALA A 233 21.79 -11.90 15.51
CA ALA A 233 23.13 -12.45 15.72
C ALA A 233 24.12 -12.17 14.56
N ASP A 234 23.70 -12.18 13.30
CA ASP A 234 24.53 -11.86 12.13
C ASP A 234 24.75 -10.36 11.98
N TYR A 235 23.76 -9.52 12.32
CA TYR A 235 23.94 -8.06 12.41
C TYR A 235 24.92 -7.64 13.52
N LEU A 236 24.92 -8.36 14.64
CA LEU A 236 25.87 -8.11 15.73
C LEU A 236 27.24 -8.79 15.53
N ALA A 237 27.31 -9.84 14.72
CA ALA A 237 28.55 -10.56 14.44
C ALA A 237 29.29 -10.04 13.20
N ASP A 238 28.61 -9.34 12.30
CA ASP A 238 29.16 -8.82 11.05
C ASP A 238 28.57 -7.43 10.79
N GLU A 239 29.42 -6.41 10.65
CA GLU A 239 29.02 -5.01 10.38
C GLU A 239 28.34 -4.83 9.00
N ASN A 240 27.92 -5.92 8.34
CA ASN A 240 27.41 -5.98 6.97
C ASN A 240 26.12 -6.80 6.79
N ALA A 241 25.40 -7.17 7.86
CA ALA A 241 24.16 -7.94 7.70
C ALA A 241 23.13 -7.15 6.87
N ALA A 242 22.72 -7.78 5.77
CA ALA A 242 21.86 -7.17 4.77
C ALA A 242 20.42 -7.07 5.27
N LEU A 243 19.93 -5.86 5.48
CA LEU A 243 18.55 -5.62 5.84
C LEU A 243 17.64 -5.96 4.65
N GLY A 244 16.77 -6.97 4.81
CA GLY A 244 15.74 -7.28 3.84
C GLY A 244 14.58 -6.29 3.97
N HIS A 245 14.50 -5.30 3.09
CA HIS A 245 13.46 -4.27 3.12
C HIS A 245 12.14 -4.83 2.60
N VAL A 246 11.00 -4.43 3.18
CA VAL A 246 9.69 -4.93 2.75
C VAL A 246 9.08 -3.95 1.75
N GLN A 247 8.75 -4.43 0.54
CA GLN A 247 8.12 -3.61 -0.50
C GLN A 247 6.59 -3.66 -0.43
N SER A 248 6.02 -4.86 -0.36
CA SER A 248 4.59 -5.08 -0.55
C SER A 248 4.12 -6.28 0.26
N ILE A 249 2.83 -6.28 0.58
CA ILE A 249 2.18 -7.25 1.45
C ILE A 249 0.89 -7.71 0.78
N VAL A 250 0.61 -9.01 0.78
CA VAL A 250 -0.69 -9.53 0.37
C VAL A 250 -1.18 -10.60 1.34
N PHE A 251 -2.46 -10.50 1.74
CA PHE A 251 -3.08 -11.50 2.61
C PHE A 251 -3.50 -12.73 1.82
N SER A 252 -3.44 -13.90 2.46
CA SER A 252 -4.10 -15.10 1.96
C SER A 252 -5.62 -14.88 1.91
N PRO A 253 -6.34 -15.55 0.99
CA PRO A 253 -7.80 -15.40 0.89
C PRO A 253 -8.57 -15.70 2.18
N ASP A 254 -8.04 -16.58 3.03
CA ASP A 254 -8.59 -16.92 4.34
C ASP A 254 -8.20 -15.94 5.46
N GLY A 255 -7.35 -14.95 5.17
CA GLY A 255 -6.85 -13.96 6.12
C GLY A 255 -5.88 -14.51 7.18
N GLN A 256 -5.51 -15.78 7.16
CA GLN A 256 -4.70 -16.39 8.22
C GLN A 256 -3.19 -16.14 8.06
N LYS A 257 -2.76 -15.75 6.85
CA LYS A 257 -1.38 -15.40 6.54
C LYS A 257 -1.33 -14.09 5.75
N ALA A 258 -0.22 -13.39 5.87
CA ALA A 258 0.18 -12.37 4.92
C ALA A 258 1.57 -12.69 4.38
N TYR A 259 1.76 -12.54 3.08
CA TYR A 259 3.03 -12.74 2.41
C TYR A 259 3.69 -11.38 2.16
N LEU A 260 5.01 -11.34 2.33
CA LEU A 260 5.82 -10.13 2.23
C LEU A 260 6.81 -10.32 1.08
N LEU A 261 6.96 -9.32 0.22
CA LEU A 261 8.06 -9.25 -0.73
C LEU A 261 9.18 -8.49 -0.08
N GLN A 262 10.35 -9.13 0.01
CA GLN A 262 11.55 -8.52 0.53
C GLN A 262 12.61 -8.37 -0.55
N ASN A 263 13.32 -7.25 -0.53
CA ASN A 263 14.41 -6.96 -1.42
C ASN A 263 15.63 -6.45 -0.66
N GLY A 264 16.77 -6.39 -1.34
CA GLY A 264 17.98 -5.83 -0.78
C GLY A 264 17.90 -4.31 -0.61
N CYS A 265 18.96 -3.73 -0.05
CA CYS A 265 19.02 -2.31 0.24
C CYS A 265 20.35 -1.69 -0.19
N TYR A 266 20.34 -0.36 -0.24
CA TYR A 266 21.56 0.44 -0.25
C TYR A 266 21.85 0.86 1.19
N LEU A 267 22.94 0.35 1.77
CA LEU A 267 23.45 0.84 3.05
C LEU A 267 24.56 1.84 2.76
N SER A 268 24.50 3.01 3.37
CA SER A 268 25.64 3.92 3.46
C SER A 268 26.32 3.68 4.81
N LEU A 269 27.41 2.92 4.81
CA LEU A 269 28.26 2.71 5.98
C LEU A 269 29.54 3.52 5.75
N ASP A 270 29.86 4.45 6.65
CA ASP A 270 31.06 5.29 6.59
C ASP A 270 31.30 5.96 5.23
N ASP A 271 30.27 6.65 4.71
CA ASP A 271 30.26 7.29 3.38
C ASP A 271 30.50 6.34 2.19
N LYS A 272 30.48 5.01 2.40
CA LYS A 272 30.49 4.01 1.34
C LYS A 272 29.10 3.46 1.12
N LEU A 273 28.60 3.69 -0.09
CA LEU A 273 27.37 3.06 -0.56
C LEU A 273 27.65 1.59 -0.88
N ILE A 274 27.27 0.70 0.02
CA ILE A 274 27.26 -0.75 -0.22
C ILE A 274 25.89 -1.09 -0.77
N ALA A 275 25.84 -1.28 -2.09
CA ALA A 275 24.65 -1.79 -2.77
C ALA A 275 24.59 -3.30 -2.56
N ASN A 276 23.74 -3.77 -1.66
CA ASN A 276 23.48 -5.21 -1.57
C ASN A 276 22.27 -5.56 -2.43
N GLN A 277 22.51 -5.83 -3.71
CA GLN A 277 21.50 -6.41 -4.58
C GLN A 277 21.27 -7.88 -4.20
N LEU A 278 20.52 -8.08 -3.12
CA LEU A 278 20.03 -9.39 -2.75
C LEU A 278 19.03 -9.89 -3.78
N GLN A 279 18.96 -11.21 -3.87
CA GLN A 279 17.84 -11.85 -4.53
C GLN A 279 16.58 -11.60 -3.72
N ASN A 280 15.54 -11.13 -4.40
CA ASN A 280 14.27 -10.84 -3.74
C ASN A 280 13.69 -12.13 -3.18
N GLN A 281 12.99 -12.03 -2.07
CA GLN A 281 12.54 -13.17 -1.27
C GLN A 281 11.10 -12.99 -0.83
N ILE A 282 10.44 -14.12 -0.58
CA ILE A 282 9.14 -14.16 0.08
C ILE A 282 9.31 -14.60 1.52
N SER A 283 8.67 -13.86 2.41
CA SER A 283 8.46 -14.23 3.81
C SER A 283 6.95 -14.25 4.10
N TRP A 284 6.54 -14.78 5.24
CA TRP A 284 5.14 -14.68 5.64
C TRP A 284 4.95 -14.44 7.14
N VAL A 285 3.85 -13.76 7.43
CA VAL A 285 3.32 -13.40 8.73
C VAL A 285 2.11 -14.27 9.04
N ARG A 286 2.01 -14.77 10.26
CA ARG A 286 0.80 -15.40 10.78
C ARG A 286 -0.12 -14.33 11.33
N ILE A 287 -1.40 -14.39 10.96
CA ILE A 287 -2.45 -13.56 11.57
C ILE A 287 -3.10 -14.40 12.67
N ASN A 288 -2.92 -13.97 13.91
CA ASN A 288 -3.39 -14.68 15.10
C ASN A 288 -4.81 -14.24 15.52
N GLY A 289 -5.26 -13.10 14.99
CA GLY A 289 -6.58 -12.52 15.22
C GLY A 289 -6.60 -11.04 14.81
N PRO A 290 -7.71 -10.33 15.07
CA PRO A 290 -7.85 -8.90 14.79
C PRO A 290 -6.71 -8.06 15.36
N GLY A 291 -5.89 -7.46 14.49
CA GLY A 291 -4.74 -6.66 14.86
C GLY A 291 -3.62 -7.44 15.56
N GLN A 292 -3.65 -8.78 15.50
CA GLN A 292 -2.67 -9.64 16.15
C GLN A 292 -1.92 -10.45 15.12
N ALA A 293 -0.59 -10.38 15.15
CA ALA A 293 0.25 -11.05 14.18
C ALA A 293 1.53 -11.59 14.81
N SER A 294 2.18 -12.52 14.14
CA SER A 294 3.51 -13.01 14.51
C SER A 294 4.29 -13.39 13.27
N VAL A 295 5.62 -13.36 13.37
CA VAL A 295 6.49 -13.84 12.29
C VAL A 295 6.19 -15.31 12.05
N GLY A 296 5.88 -15.64 10.80
CA GLY A 296 5.66 -17.01 10.36
C GLY A 296 6.99 -17.66 10.02
N LYS A 297 7.45 -17.44 8.79
CA LYS A 297 8.80 -17.83 8.35
C LYS A 297 9.38 -16.77 7.43
N ALA A 298 10.68 -16.55 7.56
CA ALA A 298 11.44 -15.73 6.64
C ALA A 298 11.95 -16.55 5.45
N TRP A 299 12.09 -15.91 4.30
CA TRP A 299 12.80 -16.43 3.11
C TRP A 299 12.36 -17.82 2.66
N VAL A 300 11.05 -18.04 2.64
CA VAL A 300 10.48 -19.32 2.25
C VAL A 300 10.61 -19.57 0.75
N ALA A 301 10.72 -18.53 -0.07
CA ALA A 301 10.96 -18.65 -1.52
C ALA A 301 11.95 -17.58 -2.00
N MET A 302 12.82 -17.96 -2.94
CA MET A 302 13.69 -17.05 -3.68
C MET A 302 13.01 -16.66 -4.99
N LEU A 303 12.99 -15.37 -5.31
CA LEU A 303 12.38 -14.83 -6.52
C LEU A 303 13.42 -14.70 -7.65
N HIS A 304 12.96 -14.53 -8.89
CA HIS A 304 13.86 -14.40 -10.04
C HIS A 304 14.53 -13.03 -10.16
N SER A 305 13.98 -11.99 -9.53
CA SER A 305 14.52 -10.62 -9.55
C SER A 305 15.51 -10.36 -8.42
N ARG A 306 16.42 -9.40 -8.64
CA ARG A 306 17.34 -8.85 -7.65
C ARG A 306 17.16 -7.33 -7.63
N SER A 307 17.10 -6.74 -6.45
CA SER A 307 16.91 -5.29 -6.34
C SER A 307 17.38 -4.75 -5.00
N GLY A 308 17.68 -3.45 -4.98
CA GLY A 308 18.18 -2.72 -3.81
C GLY A 308 17.30 -1.55 -3.36
N SER A 309 16.12 -1.36 -3.96
CA SER A 309 15.30 -0.15 -3.78
C SER A 309 13.80 -0.50 -3.91
N GLN A 310 12.95 0.49 -3.67
CA GLN A 310 11.51 0.38 -3.57
C GLN A 310 10.81 1.38 -4.48
N LEU A 311 9.56 1.09 -4.82
CA LEU A 311 8.59 2.05 -5.35
C LEU A 311 7.61 2.41 -4.24
N PHE A 312 7.06 3.61 -4.27
CA PHE A 312 6.08 4.02 -3.29
C PHE A 312 4.71 3.47 -3.67
N GLY A 313 3.99 2.87 -2.73
CA GLY A 313 2.62 2.39 -2.89
C GLY A 313 2.38 1.27 -3.90
N VAL A 314 3.35 0.89 -4.74
CA VAL A 314 3.11 -0.10 -5.80
C VAL A 314 2.89 -1.50 -5.24
N ASP A 315 1.77 -2.10 -5.59
CA ASP A 315 1.44 -3.47 -5.26
C ASP A 315 2.18 -4.45 -6.17
N THR A 316 3.22 -5.07 -5.62
CA THR A 316 4.10 -5.99 -6.36
C THR A 316 3.86 -7.45 -6.02
N LEU A 317 2.81 -7.72 -5.24
CA LEU A 317 2.35 -9.05 -4.89
C LEU A 317 0.86 -9.23 -5.21
N ALA A 318 0.52 -10.35 -5.82
CA ALA A 318 -0.85 -10.80 -5.97
C ALA A 318 -0.99 -12.29 -5.66
N ILE A 319 -2.10 -12.69 -5.06
CA ILE A 319 -2.36 -14.08 -4.71
C ILE A 319 -3.56 -14.63 -5.49
N SER A 320 -3.42 -15.86 -6.00
CA SER A 320 -4.51 -16.52 -6.70
C SER A 320 -5.71 -16.71 -5.77
N LYS A 321 -6.91 -16.70 -6.36
CA LYS A 321 -8.17 -16.80 -5.61
C LYS A 321 -8.27 -18.05 -4.72
N ASP A 322 -7.68 -19.14 -5.16
CA ASP A 322 -7.61 -20.41 -4.42
C ASP A 322 -6.49 -20.45 -3.37
N GLY A 323 -5.68 -19.39 -3.27
CA GLY A 323 -4.59 -19.27 -2.31
C GLY A 323 -3.40 -20.18 -2.58
N THR A 324 -3.32 -20.80 -3.77
CA THR A 324 -2.27 -21.78 -4.09
C THR A 324 -1.03 -21.17 -4.72
N ASN A 325 -1.15 -20.02 -5.37
CA ASN A 325 -0.06 -19.36 -6.07
C ASN A 325 0.05 -17.89 -5.66
N LEU A 326 1.27 -17.47 -5.34
CA LEU A 326 1.66 -16.08 -5.17
C LEU A 326 2.43 -15.63 -6.43
N TYR A 327 2.15 -14.43 -6.91
CA TYR A 327 2.84 -13.79 -8.02
C TYR A 327 3.57 -12.57 -7.51
N ALA A 328 4.85 -12.47 -7.84
CA ALA A 328 5.73 -11.39 -7.41
C ALA A 328 6.43 -10.75 -8.60
N SER A 329 6.25 -9.46 -8.77
CA SER A 329 6.85 -8.63 -9.81
C SER A 329 8.10 -7.91 -9.28
N ASN A 330 8.54 -6.84 -9.95
CA ASN A 330 9.73 -6.10 -9.54
C ASN A 330 9.36 -4.99 -8.53
N PRO A 331 10.03 -4.93 -7.37
CA PRO A 331 9.81 -3.87 -6.37
C PRO A 331 10.38 -2.51 -6.78
N THR A 332 11.22 -2.47 -7.82
CA THR A 332 11.83 -1.26 -8.36
C THR A 332 12.16 -1.46 -9.84
N LEU A 333 12.45 -0.37 -10.55
CA LEU A 333 12.96 -0.40 -11.91
C LEU A 333 14.47 -0.71 -11.97
N SER A 334 15.22 -0.45 -10.89
CA SER A 334 16.65 -0.71 -10.83
C SER A 334 16.93 -2.21 -10.61
N GLY A 335 17.57 -2.87 -11.57
CA GLY A 335 17.78 -4.32 -11.54
C GLY A 335 16.54 -5.14 -11.92
N ALA A 336 15.50 -4.48 -12.43
CA ALA A 336 14.25 -5.13 -12.78
C ALA A 336 14.41 -6.10 -13.96
N THR A 337 13.56 -7.13 -13.96
CA THR A 337 13.56 -8.20 -14.97
C THR A 337 12.21 -8.28 -15.68
N LYS A 338 12.14 -8.95 -16.83
CA LYS A 338 10.88 -9.24 -17.55
C LYS A 338 10.11 -10.43 -16.98
N ILE A 339 10.50 -10.90 -15.80
CA ILE A 339 9.98 -12.12 -15.19
C ILE A 339 9.09 -11.72 -14.02
N VAL A 340 7.85 -12.24 -14.01
CA VAL A 340 7.06 -12.36 -12.80
C VAL A 340 7.37 -13.72 -12.19
N SER A 341 7.70 -13.73 -10.91
CA SER A 341 7.93 -14.98 -10.17
C SER A 341 6.59 -15.53 -9.72
N ARG A 342 6.29 -16.79 -10.04
CA ARG A 342 5.14 -17.53 -9.51
C ARG A 342 5.63 -18.51 -8.46
N VAL A 343 5.21 -18.33 -7.23
CA VAL A 343 5.54 -19.16 -6.07
C VAL A 343 4.35 -20.05 -5.74
N ASN A 344 4.55 -21.36 -5.75
CA ASN A 344 3.56 -22.32 -5.25
C ASN A 344 3.55 -22.26 -3.72
N LEU A 345 2.42 -21.91 -3.10
CA LEU A 345 2.33 -21.69 -1.65
C LEU A 345 2.22 -22.98 -0.83
N LEU A 346 2.13 -24.15 -1.48
CA LEU A 346 2.16 -25.45 -0.81
C LEU A 346 3.59 -25.88 -0.45
N ASP A 347 4.54 -25.67 -1.36
CA ASP A 347 5.94 -26.12 -1.23
C ASP A 347 6.98 -25.00 -1.39
N PHE A 348 6.55 -23.77 -1.65
CA PHE A 348 7.35 -22.58 -1.91
C PHE A 348 8.31 -22.70 -3.11
N SER A 349 8.02 -23.62 -4.04
CA SER A 349 8.75 -23.68 -5.31
C SER A 349 8.46 -22.45 -6.17
N THR A 350 9.51 -21.87 -6.77
CA THR A 350 9.41 -20.71 -7.65
C THR A 350 9.52 -21.14 -9.11
N SER A 351 8.67 -20.55 -9.96
CA SER A 351 8.72 -20.67 -11.42
C SER A 351 8.65 -19.29 -12.08
N ALA A 352 9.20 -19.18 -13.29
CA ALA A 352 9.24 -17.94 -14.04
C ALA A 352 8.03 -17.80 -14.98
N VAL A 353 7.37 -16.64 -14.95
CA VAL A 353 6.38 -16.22 -15.95
C VAL A 353 6.99 -15.07 -16.75
N ASN A 354 7.35 -15.32 -18.01
CA ASN A 354 7.88 -14.28 -18.88
C ASN A 354 6.73 -13.48 -19.50
N VAL A 355 6.66 -12.18 -19.23
CA VAL A 355 5.55 -11.33 -19.68
C VAL A 355 5.74 -10.73 -21.07
N ASN A 356 6.85 -11.02 -21.76
CA ASN A 356 7.20 -10.47 -23.09
C ASN A 356 7.05 -8.92 -23.19
N SER A 357 7.06 -8.21 -22.05
CA SER A 357 6.93 -6.75 -21.95
C SER A 357 8.27 -6.13 -21.53
N THR A 358 8.30 -4.82 -21.28
CA THR A 358 9.51 -4.11 -20.87
C THR A 358 9.94 -4.44 -19.44
N VAL A 359 9.10 -4.17 -18.44
CA VAL A 359 9.32 -4.50 -17.01
C VAL A 359 7.98 -4.49 -16.26
N PRO A 360 7.51 -5.60 -15.68
CA PRO A 360 6.33 -5.60 -14.81
C PRO A 360 6.65 -5.05 -13.42
N VAL A 361 5.82 -4.12 -12.94
CA VAL A 361 5.84 -3.54 -11.58
C VAL A 361 4.53 -3.85 -10.88
N GLY A 362 3.51 -2.98 -10.84
CA GLY A 362 2.20 -3.29 -10.29
C GLY A 362 1.60 -4.58 -10.85
N ILE A 363 1.04 -5.41 -9.98
CA ILE A 363 0.43 -6.68 -10.35
C ILE A 363 -0.86 -6.92 -9.55
N GLU A 364 -1.91 -7.32 -10.27
CA GLU A 364 -3.18 -7.72 -9.68
C GLU A 364 -3.77 -8.91 -10.46
N ILE A 365 -4.64 -9.66 -9.78
CA ILE A 365 -5.41 -10.79 -10.32
C ILE A 365 -6.87 -10.38 -10.44
N LEU A 366 -7.34 -10.33 -11.68
CA LEU A 366 -8.73 -10.02 -12.00
C LEU A 366 -9.68 -11.13 -11.54
N GLY A 367 -10.93 -10.76 -11.20
CA GLY A 367 -11.98 -11.73 -10.89
C GLY A 367 -11.96 -12.25 -9.45
N ARG A 368 -11.33 -11.54 -8.51
CA ARG A 368 -11.59 -11.73 -7.08
C ARG A 368 -13.05 -11.37 -6.79
N LYS A 369 -13.98 -12.32 -6.87
CA LYS A 369 -15.30 -12.16 -6.23
C LYS A 369 -15.04 -12.09 -4.72
N PHE A 370 -15.15 -10.89 -4.15
CA PHE A 370 -15.10 -10.69 -2.70
C PHE A 370 -16.22 -11.51 -2.07
N TYR A 371 -15.87 -12.48 -1.22
CA TYR A 371 -16.83 -13.18 -0.38
C TYR A 371 -16.76 -12.53 1.00
N TRP A 372 -17.68 -11.61 1.28
CA TRP A 372 -18.02 -11.31 2.67
C TRP A 372 -18.64 -12.58 3.27
N PRO A 373 -18.13 -13.13 4.38
CA PRO A 373 -18.97 -13.97 5.20
C PRO A 373 -20.04 -13.04 5.78
N MET A 374 -21.28 -13.13 5.28
CA MET A 374 -22.43 -12.55 5.97
C MET A 374 -22.53 -13.25 7.33
N PHE A 375 -21.83 -12.73 8.34
CA PHE A 375 -22.30 -12.84 9.71
C PHE A 375 -23.53 -11.93 9.80
N LEU A 376 -24.68 -12.46 9.40
CA LEU A 376 -25.94 -11.95 9.91
C LEU A 376 -25.82 -12.00 11.44
N PRO A 377 -26.00 -10.89 12.18
CA PRO A 377 -26.15 -11.00 13.62
C PRO A 377 -27.27 -12.00 13.87
N ALA A 378 -27.04 -12.95 14.77
CA ALA A 378 -28.09 -13.83 15.24
C ALA A 378 -29.23 -12.93 15.75
N ILE A 379 -30.30 -12.80 14.95
CA ILE A 379 -31.54 -12.21 15.39
C ILE A 379 -32.08 -13.20 16.41
N THR A 380 -31.68 -13.03 17.67
CA THR A 380 -32.33 -13.69 18.79
C THR A 380 -33.68 -13.03 18.94
N ASN A 381 -34.67 -13.57 18.24
CA ASN A 381 -36.06 -13.39 18.61
C ASN A 381 -36.27 -14.11 19.95
N THR A 382 -36.13 -13.39 21.05
CA THR A 382 -36.83 -13.75 22.29
C THR A 382 -38.15 -12.99 22.33
N PRO A 383 -39.25 -13.67 22.70
CA PRO A 383 -40.62 -13.15 22.62
C PRO A 383 -40.90 -11.98 23.56
#